data_AF-A0A9D5PR98-F1
#
_entry.id   AF-A0A9D5PR98-F1
#
_cell.length_a   1.000
_cell.length_b   1.000
_cell.length_c   1.000
_cell.angle_alpha   90.00
_cell.angle_beta   90.00
_cell.angle_gamma   90.00
#
_symmetry.space_group_name_H-M   'P 1'
#
loop_
_entity.id
_entity.type
_entity.pdbx_description
1 polymer ?
#
loop_
_entity_poly.entity_id
_entity_poly.type
_entity_poly.pdbx_seq_one_letter_code
_entity_poly.pdbx_strand_id
1 'polypeptide(L)' 'MKKSNIHKFLFAVSAFLIFGFGVRFGFDMFKYDGYNGSAPLYVYAIVRTVEFIVPSIILLIVAIFFKKKFAYKEGK' A
#
# COMPACT_ATOMS: atom_id res chain seq x y z
N MET A 1 -15.19 -14.56 5.63
CA MET A 1 -13.77 -14.97 5.78
C MET A 1 -13.56 -15.66 7.13
N LYS A 2 -12.92 -16.83 7.16
CA LYS A 2 -12.48 -17.45 8.43
C LYS A 2 -11.45 -16.54 9.12
N LYS A 3 -11.52 -16.37 10.44
CA LYS A 3 -10.63 -15.48 11.21
C LYS A 3 -9.14 -15.77 10.96
N SER A 4 -8.75 -17.04 10.74
CA SER A 4 -7.35 -17.39 10.47
C SER A 4 -6.82 -16.83 9.15
N ASN A 5 -7.67 -16.55 8.15
CA ASN A 5 -7.24 -16.08 6.82
C ASN A 5 -7.17 -14.56 6.70
N ILE A 6 -7.46 -13.81 7.76
CA ILE A 6 -7.53 -12.34 7.69
C ILE A 6 -6.17 -11.70 7.36
N HIS A 7 -5.07 -12.31 7.84
CA HIS A 7 -3.73 -11.84 7.53
C HIS A 7 -3.37 -12.01 6.04
N LYS A 8 -3.86 -13.07 5.38
CA LYS A 8 -3.65 -13.29 3.93
C LYS A 8 -4.39 -12.24 3.10
N PHE A 9 -5.61 -11.90 3.50
CA PHE A 9 -6.38 -10.83 2.85
C PHE A 9 -5.74 -9.46 3.04
N LEU A 10 -5.33 -9.12 4.27
CA LEU A 10 -4.63 -7.86 4.54
C LEU A 10 -3.33 -7.73 3.73
N PHE A 11 -2.61 -8.84 3.56
CA PHE A 11 -1.43 -8.89 2.71
C PHE A 11 -1.78 -8.67 1.23
N ALA A 12 -2.83 -9.30 0.72
CA ALA A 12 -3.30 -9.08 -0.65
C ALA A 12 -3.74 -7.63 -0.91
N VAL A 13 -4.46 -7.02 0.05
CA VAL A 13 -4.87 -5.60 -0.04
C VAL A 13 -3.66 -4.67 -0.04
N SER A 14 -2.66 -4.94 0.80
CA SER A 14 -1.40 -4.18 0.79
C SER A 14 -0.66 -4.29 -0.55
N ALA A 15 -0.56 -5.50 -1.12
CA ALA A 15 0.03 -5.70 -2.43
C ALA A 15 -0.72 -4.91 -3.53
N PHE A 16 -2.05 -4.89 -3.46
CA PHE A 16 -2.89 -4.12 -4.37
C PHE A 16 -2.68 -2.60 -4.23
N LEU A 17 -2.49 -2.09 -3.01
CA LEU A 17 -2.16 -0.68 -2.79
C LEU A 17 -0.81 -0.29 -3.39
N ILE A 18 0.20 -1.14 -3.27
CA ILE A 18 1.52 -0.92 -3.89
C ILE A 18 1.41 -0.94 -5.41
N PHE A 19 0.64 -1.87 -5.96
CA PHE A 19 0.37 -1.91 -7.40
C PHE A 19 -0.37 -0.65 -7.88
N GLY A 20 -1.41 -0.23 -7.15
CA GLY A 20 -2.16 1.00 -7.41
C GLY A 20 -1.28 2.25 -7.38
N PHE A 21 -0.33 2.33 -6.44
CA PHE A 21 0.70 3.37 -6.41
C PHE A 21 1.49 3.41 -7.72
N GLY A 22 2.01 2.27 -8.18
CA GLY A 22 2.81 2.19 -9.40
C GLY A 22 2.05 2.64 -10.64
N VAL A 23 0.80 2.19 -10.80
CA VAL A 23 -0.06 2.59 -11.93
C VAL A 23 -0.37 4.09 -11.88
N ARG A 24 -0.76 4.60 -10.70
CA ARG A 24 -1.19 6.00 -10.58
C ARG A 24 -0.02 6.96 -10.70
N PHE A 25 1.09 6.66 -10.04
CA PHE A 25 2.31 7.45 -10.13
C PHE A 25 2.89 7.41 -11.55
N GLY A 26 2.88 6.25 -12.22
CA GLY A 26 3.27 6.16 -13.63
C GLY A 26 2.40 7.02 -14.55
N PHE A 27 1.10 7.09 -14.29
CA PHE A 27 0.21 7.99 -15.04
C PHE A 27 0.48 9.47 -14.75
N ASP A 28 0.76 9.82 -13.49
CA ASP A 28 1.16 11.18 -13.11
C ASP A 28 2.47 11.58 -13.83
N MET A 29 3.44 10.65 -13.94
CA MET A 29 4.68 10.87 -14.71
C MET A 29 4.41 11.02 -16.21
N PHE A 30 3.51 10.24 -16.79
CA PHE A 30 3.17 10.34 -18.22
C PHE A 30 2.47 11.64 -18.56
N LYS A 31 1.60 12.13 -17.66
CA LYS A 31 0.91 13.41 -17.80
C LYS A 31 1.74 14.60 -17.34
N TYR A 32 2.91 14.38 -16.75
CA TYR A 32 3.73 15.45 -16.24
C TYR A 32 4.26 16.31 -17.38
N ASP A 33 3.87 17.57 -17.39
CA ASP A 33 4.40 18.58 -18.29
C ASP A 33 5.11 19.66 -17.47
N GLY A 34 6.42 19.47 -17.30
CA GLY A 34 7.28 20.40 -16.55
C GLY A 34 7.48 21.74 -17.25
N TYR A 35 7.09 21.87 -18.53
CA TYR A 35 7.25 23.10 -19.30
C TYR A 35 6.00 24.00 -19.20
N ASN A 36 4.81 23.41 -19.04
CA ASN A 36 3.53 24.11 -18.97
C ASN A 36 3.02 24.42 -17.54
N GLY A 37 3.91 24.51 -16.55
CA GLY A 37 3.56 24.97 -15.21
C GLY A 37 2.98 23.91 -14.26
N SER A 38 3.21 22.61 -14.54
CA SER A 38 2.85 21.55 -13.58
C SER A 38 3.63 21.71 -12.26
N ALA A 39 3.00 21.35 -11.14
CA ALA A 39 3.71 21.26 -9.86
C ALA A 39 4.90 20.30 -9.99
N PRO A 40 6.02 20.49 -9.27
CA PRO A 40 7.17 19.61 -9.40
C PRO A 40 6.82 18.13 -9.19
N LEU A 41 7.44 17.24 -9.96
CA LEU A 41 7.16 15.80 -9.94
C LEU A 41 7.28 15.17 -8.53
N TYR A 42 8.15 15.70 -7.68
CA TYR A 42 8.29 15.28 -6.28
C TYR A 42 7.03 15.53 -5.43
N VAL A 43 6.22 16.54 -5.76
CA VAL A 43 4.96 16.83 -5.05
C VAL A 43 3.97 15.71 -5.30
N TYR A 44 3.81 15.30 -6.57
CA TYR A 44 2.97 14.14 -6.92
C TYR A 44 3.49 12.86 -6.27
N ALA A 45 4.81 12.64 -6.26
CA ALA A 45 5.41 11.49 -5.58
C ALA A 45 5.03 11.45 -4.09
N ILE A 46 5.21 12.56 -3.36
CA ILE A 46 4.89 12.66 -1.92
C ILE A 46 3.41 12.39 -1.68
N VAL A 47 2.52 13.03 -2.45
CA VAL A 47 1.06 12.84 -2.30
C VAL A 47 0.71 11.37 -2.52
N ARG A 48 1.21 10.74 -3.59
CA ARG A 48 0.94 9.32 -3.85
C ARG A 48 1.56 8.40 -2.81
N THR A 49 2.73 8.73 -2.25
CA THR A 49 3.34 7.96 -1.16
C THR A 49 2.44 8.00 0.08
N VAL A 50 1.94 9.18 0.45
CA VAL A 50 1.02 9.32 1.59
C VAL A 50 -0.32 8.60 1.34
N GLU A 51 -0.85 8.66 0.12
CA GLU A 51 -2.13 8.03 -0.23
C GLU A 51 -2.07 6.49 -0.30
N PHE A 52 -0.97 5.92 -0.77
CA PHE A 52 -0.91 4.47 -1.06
C PHE A 52 0.10 3.71 -0.21
N ILE A 53 1.30 4.27 -0.02
CA ILE A 53 2.39 3.58 0.69
C ILE A 53 2.13 3.58 2.20
N VAL A 54 1.73 4.73 2.78
CA VAL A 54 1.44 4.81 4.22
C VAL A 54 0.32 3.84 4.63
N PRO A 55 -0.86 3.81 3.97
CA PRO A 55 -1.89 2.82 4.30
C PRO A 55 -1.43 1.38 4.07
N SER A 56 -0.64 1.12 3.04
CA SER A 56 -0.09 -0.22 2.77
C SER A 56 0.81 -0.70 3.92
N ILE A 57 1.70 0.15 4.42
CA ILE A 57 2.57 -0.16 5.56
C ILE A 57 1.73 -0.46 6.81
N ILE A 58 0.71 0.36 7.09
CA ILE A 58 -0.19 0.15 8.24
C ILE A 58 -0.87 -1.23 8.12
N LEU A 59 -1.41 -1.56 6.94
CA LEU A 59 -2.05 -2.86 6.71
C LEU A 59 -1.08 -4.04 6.83
N LEU A 60 0.18 -3.89 6.40
CA LEU A 60 1.22 -4.91 6.59
C LEU A 60 1.54 -5.15 8.06
N ILE A 61 1.71 -4.08 8.84
CA ILE A 61 1.97 -4.19 10.28
C ILE A 61 0.82 -4.93 10.96
N VAL A 62 -0.43 -4.55 10.65
CA VAL A 62 -1.63 -5.23 11.16
C VAL A 62 -1.64 -6.70 10.72
N ALA A 63 -1.36 -7.00 9.45
CA ALA A 63 -1.30 -8.37 8.95
C ALA A 63 -0.26 -9.23 9.68
N ILE A 64 0.93 -8.69 9.94
CA ILE A 64 2.00 -9.35 10.69
C ILE A 64 1.56 -9.63 12.12
N PHE A 65 0.92 -8.66 12.78
CA PHE A 65 0.43 -8.84 14.15
C PHE A 65 -0.63 -9.94 14.23
N PHE A 66 -1.59 -9.96 13.30
CA PHE A 66 -2.59 -11.03 13.21
C PHE A 66 -1.95 -12.39 12.91
N LYS A 67 -0.98 -12.45 11.98
CA LYS A 67 -0.25 -13.69 11.68
C LYS A 67 0.42 -14.26 12.94
N LYS A 68 1.13 -13.43 13.71
CA LYS A 68 1.76 -13.83 14.99
C LYS A 68 0.73 -14.32 16.02
N LYS A 69 -0.39 -13.62 16.16
CA LYS A 69 -1.46 -13.98 17.11
C LYS A 69 -2.11 -15.34 16.78
N PHE A 70 -2.32 -15.64 15.49
CA PHE A 70 -2.88 -16.93 15.08
C PHE A 70 -1.86 -18.06 15.18
N ALA A 71 -0.60 -17.83 14.79
CA ALA A 71 0.47 -18.81 14.96
C ALA A 71 0.66 -19.22 16.43
N TYR A 72 0.54 -18.26 17.37
CA TYR A 72 0.59 -18.55 18.81
C TYR A 72 -0.61 -19.39 19.30
N LYS A 73 -1.78 -19.27 18.67
CA LYS A 73 -2.98 -20.04 19.05
C LYS A 73 -3.00 -21.47 18.50
N GLU A 74 -2.27 -21.78 17.44
CA GLU A 74 -2.19 -23.13 16.87
C GLU A 74 -1.09 -23.98 17.53
N GLY A 75 -0.12 -23.35 18.22
CA GLY A 75 0.95 -24.04 18.96
C GLY A 75 0.66 -24.30 20.44
N LYS A 76 -0.59 -24.15 20.89
CA LYS A 76 -1.04 -24.32 22.28
C LYS A 76 -2.30 -25.17 22.30
#